data_AF-A0A0D2IWS8-F1
#
_entry.id   AF-A0A0D2IWS8-F1
#
_cell.length_a   1.000
_cell.length_b   1.000
_cell.length_c   1.000
_cell.angle_alpha   90.00
_cell.angle_beta   90.00
_cell.angle_gamma   90.00
#
_symmetry.space_group_name_H-M   'P 1'
#
loop_
_entity.id
_entity.type
_entity.pdbx_description
1 polymer ?
#
loop_
_entity_poly.entity_id
_entity_poly.type
_entity_poly.pdbx_seq_one_letter_code
_entity_poly.pdbx_strand_id
1 'polypeptide(L)'
;MLRYFHGFQFRESYDWLFKDLDVDKAVKAGITQPGRYLILEFDFSGPTYSHKHEECAEFLAWEINLGLSNFKYDYAEYLGDSFASATSTFSEKDPAGNLRHLINAVDLALQDIHDRGEKDHPLWDVRGIYLLADEYDACANDYIDPHEPLSWSDVEPVRTLKAFWTNVKVGEKSFYGIRNVYITGVTPLLLSGLTSGANHQENISFNAEISALCGLTRSDVLEALRLIDKNEEEVQKHIRTLEKYANGYHFCQRRSVELVFNTQTALLYLQAFKDGKEPEIMDPVNSEVPEPYLWICARAPAAVNDMQCALQRDEHGSYQKIPYKEVLDGFTPHQLNTQATGEGDISVWRSLMVYMGGLTFDSNDPSSFFKIPNLIAAKRFRSAILKRLSLYDTIGDAVHTLARTGNPMSALAGYCQLMRHHDKIEDAFLKTEEHHRGIFQTMILKNRSIDAMGEYQVKKVTTSAGFVDLLITNNQNLYTLIEFKNIQIPCLKLDGEQNIDKAEQLEAMNLTKILGLKFKDDKYRTGTIRNWIDGRGSKPGSVCKQLQSYIAGPTVQKEIVDKNFRAFVVVIVGSRQILVREMDRNGNWVGNFQLAK
;
A
#
# COMPACT_ATOMS: atom_id res chain seq x y z
N MET A 1 -14.02 19.33 -9.04
CA MET A 1 -14.28 19.62 -10.47
C MET A 1 -15.74 19.39 -10.86
N LEU A 2 -16.30 18.20 -10.61
CA LEU A 2 -17.68 17.84 -10.99
C LEU A 2 -18.74 18.85 -10.49
N ARG A 3 -18.69 19.22 -9.20
CA ARG A 3 -19.52 20.27 -8.59
C ARG A 3 -19.56 21.55 -9.42
N TYR A 4 -18.39 22.08 -9.77
CA TYR A 4 -18.26 23.35 -10.46
C TYR A 4 -18.65 23.29 -11.94
N PHE A 5 -18.37 22.16 -12.62
CA PHE A 5 -18.70 22.03 -14.03
C PHE A 5 -20.19 21.77 -14.25
N HIS A 6 -20.79 20.88 -13.45
CA HIS A 6 -22.19 20.46 -13.63
C HIS A 6 -23.20 21.32 -12.86
N GLY A 7 -22.76 22.05 -11.83
CA GLY A 7 -23.65 22.78 -10.94
C GLY A 7 -24.23 24.06 -11.56
N PHE A 8 -25.55 24.17 -11.52
CA PHE A 8 -26.31 25.34 -11.96
C PHE A 8 -25.77 26.63 -11.34
N GLN A 9 -25.47 26.61 -10.04
CA GLN A 9 -25.00 27.77 -9.27
C GLN A 9 -23.63 28.30 -9.73
N PHE A 10 -22.89 27.54 -10.54
CA PHE A 10 -21.57 27.93 -11.04
C PHE A 10 -21.55 28.33 -12.52
N ARG A 11 -22.71 28.39 -13.19
CA ARG A 11 -22.81 28.74 -14.62
C ARG A 11 -22.09 30.03 -14.97
N GLU A 12 -22.29 31.08 -14.17
CA GLU A 12 -21.67 32.38 -14.42
C GLU A 12 -20.15 32.38 -14.23
N SER A 13 -19.62 31.39 -13.50
CA SER A 13 -18.18 31.22 -13.26
C SER A 13 -17.51 30.31 -14.30
N TYR A 14 -18.23 29.85 -15.32
CA TYR A 14 -17.70 28.88 -16.30
C TYR A 14 -16.41 29.37 -16.98
N ASP A 15 -16.43 30.59 -17.53
CA ASP A 15 -15.28 31.15 -18.25
C ASP A 15 -14.05 31.32 -17.34
N TRP A 16 -14.28 31.61 -16.06
CA TRP A 16 -13.19 31.73 -15.08
C TRP A 16 -12.57 30.38 -14.74
N LEU A 17 -13.39 29.33 -14.64
CA LEU A 17 -12.98 28.03 -14.12
C LEU A 17 -12.49 27.06 -15.21
N PHE A 18 -13.04 27.15 -16.42
CA PHE A 18 -12.88 26.09 -17.44
C PHE A 18 -12.41 26.55 -18.81
N LYS A 19 -12.39 27.86 -19.07
CA LYS A 19 -11.99 28.38 -20.37
C LYS A 19 -10.60 27.90 -20.76
N ASP A 20 -10.47 27.51 -22.03
CA ASP A 20 -9.24 27.02 -22.65
C ASP A 20 -8.71 25.67 -22.10
N LEU A 21 -9.41 25.05 -21.13
CA LEU A 21 -9.15 23.67 -20.72
C LEU A 21 -9.75 22.67 -21.73
N ASP A 22 -9.34 21.41 -21.65
CA ASP A 22 -9.85 20.37 -22.57
C ASP A 22 -11.37 20.19 -22.48
N VAL A 23 -11.97 20.39 -21.31
CA VAL A 23 -13.43 20.33 -21.14
C VAL A 23 -14.15 21.46 -21.89
N ASP A 24 -13.54 22.63 -22.06
CA ASP A 24 -14.10 23.74 -22.84
C ASP A 24 -14.11 23.45 -24.34
N LYS A 25 -13.13 22.71 -24.85
CA LYS A 25 -13.17 22.18 -26.22
C LYS A 25 -14.39 21.27 -26.43
N ALA A 26 -14.70 20.41 -25.46
CA ALA A 26 -15.87 19.53 -25.53
C ALA A 26 -17.19 20.31 -25.45
N VAL A 27 -17.27 21.38 -24.65
CA VAL A 27 -18.42 22.28 -24.60
C VAL A 27 -18.62 23.01 -25.93
N LYS A 28 -17.56 23.59 -26.49
CA LYS A 28 -17.59 24.27 -27.81
C LYS A 28 -17.98 23.32 -28.95
N ALA A 29 -17.62 22.04 -28.85
CA ALA A 29 -18.01 21.00 -29.79
C ALA A 29 -19.45 20.48 -29.58
N GLY A 30 -20.16 20.96 -28.56
CA GLY A 30 -21.53 20.53 -28.24
C GLY A 30 -21.62 19.11 -27.67
N ILE A 31 -20.50 18.51 -27.23
CA ILE A 31 -20.43 17.16 -26.66
C ILE A 31 -21.05 17.14 -25.26
N THR A 32 -20.84 18.22 -24.49
CA THR A 32 -21.35 18.37 -23.13
C THR A 32 -21.74 19.82 -22.86
N GLN A 33 -22.48 20.06 -21.78
CA GLN A 33 -22.95 21.40 -21.40
C GLN A 33 -22.80 21.59 -19.88
N PRO A 34 -22.22 22.73 -19.45
CA PRO A 34 -22.02 23.01 -18.03
C PRO A 34 -23.33 23.39 -17.34
N GLY A 35 -23.35 23.28 -16.02
CA GLY A 35 -24.39 23.82 -15.16
C GLY A 35 -25.78 23.18 -15.29
N ARG A 36 -25.90 21.95 -15.80
CA ARG A 36 -27.19 21.30 -16.08
C ARG A 36 -27.85 20.63 -14.87
N TYR A 37 -27.29 20.75 -13.66
CA TYR A 37 -27.77 20.02 -12.48
C TYR A 37 -27.76 20.87 -11.22
N LEU A 38 -28.68 20.57 -10.30
CA LEU A 38 -28.61 21.03 -8.92
C LEU A 38 -27.68 20.08 -8.15
N ILE A 39 -26.61 20.61 -7.56
CA ILE A 39 -25.66 19.79 -6.81
C ILE A 39 -26.18 19.55 -5.40
N LEU A 40 -26.31 18.28 -5.04
CA LEU A 40 -26.54 17.83 -3.68
C LEU A 40 -25.28 17.13 -3.18
N GLU A 41 -24.57 17.75 -2.24
CA GLU A 41 -23.25 17.31 -1.79
C GLU A 41 -23.30 16.86 -0.33
N PHE A 42 -22.63 15.74 -0.04
CA PHE A 42 -22.41 15.20 1.29
C PHE A 42 -20.92 14.92 1.47
N ASP A 43 -20.37 15.35 2.60
CA ASP A 43 -18.98 15.11 3.01
C ASP A 43 -19.00 14.32 4.32
N PHE A 44 -18.59 13.06 4.28
CA PHE A 44 -18.56 12.19 5.45
C PHE A 44 -17.15 12.07 6.06
N SER A 45 -16.20 12.93 5.65
CA SER A 45 -14.81 12.91 6.13
C SER A 45 -14.62 13.49 7.54
N GLY A 46 -15.68 14.05 8.14
CA GLY A 46 -15.65 14.60 9.48
C GLY A 46 -15.17 13.59 10.54
N PRO A 47 -14.47 14.05 11.59
CA PRO A 47 -13.80 13.15 12.51
C PRO A 47 -14.80 12.41 13.42
N THR A 48 -14.91 11.10 13.23
CA THR A 48 -15.63 10.18 14.11
C THR A 48 -14.78 9.83 15.34
N TYR A 49 -14.75 10.74 16.33
CA TYR A 49 -13.89 10.58 17.52
C TYR A 49 -14.35 9.50 18.53
N SER A 50 -15.29 8.61 18.20
CA SER A 50 -15.73 7.60 19.18
C SER A 50 -16.08 6.24 18.60
N HIS A 51 -15.60 5.21 19.29
CA HIS A 51 -15.95 3.82 19.07
C HIS A 51 -17.40 3.49 19.53
N LYS A 52 -18.30 4.47 19.63
CA LYS A 52 -19.71 4.25 19.97
C LYS A 52 -20.61 4.41 18.75
N HIS A 53 -21.41 3.37 18.46
CA HIS A 53 -22.33 3.36 17.33
C HIS A 53 -23.33 4.53 17.32
N GLU A 54 -23.80 4.96 18.50
CA GLU A 54 -24.77 6.06 18.62
C GLU A 54 -24.19 7.40 18.13
N GLU A 55 -22.95 7.71 18.52
CA GLU A 55 -22.30 8.96 18.15
C GLU A 55 -21.96 9.02 16.65
N CYS A 56 -21.55 7.90 16.03
CA CYS A 56 -21.44 7.87 14.56
C CYS A 56 -22.82 8.02 13.88
N ALA A 57 -23.87 7.36 14.38
CA ALA A 57 -25.19 7.49 13.77
C ALA A 57 -25.69 8.94 13.83
N GLU A 58 -25.45 9.64 14.94
CA GLU A 58 -25.71 11.07 15.10
C GLU A 58 -24.89 11.92 14.13
N PHE A 59 -23.59 11.62 13.97
CA PHE A 59 -22.73 12.30 12.99
C PHE A 59 -23.25 12.14 11.56
N LEU A 60 -23.56 10.91 11.12
CA LEU A 60 -24.10 10.65 9.79
C LEU A 60 -25.44 11.38 9.57
N ALA A 61 -26.32 11.36 10.58
CA ALA A 61 -27.59 12.07 10.51
C ALA A 61 -27.38 13.59 10.40
N TRP A 62 -26.41 14.13 11.13
CA TRP A 62 -26.05 15.54 11.09
C TRP A 62 -25.50 15.93 9.72
N GLU A 63 -24.53 15.19 9.17
CA GLU A 63 -23.94 15.49 7.85
C GLU A 63 -24.98 15.43 6.72
N ILE A 64 -25.89 14.44 6.77
CA ILE A 64 -26.99 14.38 5.80
C ILE A 64 -27.87 15.62 5.93
N ASN A 65 -28.31 15.98 7.14
CA ASN A 65 -29.15 17.16 7.33
C ASN A 65 -28.43 18.47 6.97
N LEU A 66 -27.12 18.56 7.18
CA LEU A 66 -26.29 19.69 6.79
C LEU A 66 -26.25 19.83 5.27
N GLY A 67 -25.96 18.75 4.53
CA GLY A 67 -25.98 18.74 3.06
C GLY A 67 -27.35 19.15 2.50
N LEU A 68 -28.43 18.65 3.08
CA LEU A 68 -29.81 19.03 2.70
C LEU A 68 -30.11 20.51 3.01
N SER A 69 -29.59 21.04 4.12
CA SER A 69 -29.77 22.45 4.50
C SER A 69 -28.99 23.39 3.57
N ASN A 70 -27.76 23.01 3.20
CA ASN A 70 -26.95 23.74 2.23
C ASN A 70 -27.63 23.76 0.85
N PHE A 71 -28.18 22.62 0.40
CA PHE A 71 -28.97 22.58 -0.83
C PHE A 71 -30.15 23.55 -0.80
N LYS A 72 -30.91 23.59 0.30
CA LYS A 72 -32.01 24.55 0.44
C LYS A 72 -31.51 25.99 0.36
N TYR A 73 -30.42 26.30 1.04
CA TYR A 73 -29.82 27.63 1.01
C TYR A 73 -29.44 28.04 -0.42
N ASP A 74 -28.86 27.14 -1.19
CA ASP A 74 -28.39 27.42 -2.55
C ASP A 74 -29.54 27.58 -3.57
N TYR A 75 -30.66 26.86 -3.41
CA TYR A 75 -31.66 26.73 -4.49
C TYR A 75 -33.09 27.15 -4.15
N ALA A 76 -33.43 27.44 -2.88
CA ALA A 76 -34.82 27.74 -2.51
C ALA A 76 -35.41 28.95 -3.26
N GLU A 77 -34.61 29.98 -3.51
CA GLU A 77 -35.03 31.17 -4.28
C GLU A 77 -35.44 30.81 -5.71
N TYR A 78 -34.73 29.87 -6.35
CA TYR A 78 -34.99 29.46 -7.73
C TYR A 78 -36.08 28.39 -7.83
N LEU A 79 -36.26 27.57 -6.80
CA LEU A 79 -37.26 26.49 -6.76
C LEU A 79 -38.63 26.95 -6.24
N GLY A 80 -38.69 28.16 -5.67
CA GLY A 80 -39.91 28.85 -5.30
C GLY A 80 -40.58 28.39 -4.00
N ASP A 81 -41.67 29.06 -3.65
CA ASP A 81 -42.36 28.92 -2.36
C ASP A 81 -42.88 27.49 -2.08
N SER A 82 -43.28 26.77 -3.13
CA SER A 82 -43.76 25.38 -3.00
C SER A 82 -42.65 24.47 -2.47
N PHE A 83 -41.44 24.58 -3.02
CA PHE A 83 -40.26 23.87 -2.54
C PHE A 83 -39.87 24.30 -1.11
N ALA A 84 -39.85 25.61 -0.85
CA ALA A 84 -39.52 26.14 0.47
C ALA A 84 -40.49 25.64 1.55
N SER A 85 -41.80 25.62 1.25
CA SER A 85 -42.82 25.08 2.14
C SER A 85 -42.67 23.57 2.35
N ALA A 86 -42.45 22.80 1.27
CA ALA A 86 -42.30 21.35 1.35
C ALA A 86 -41.07 20.90 2.16
N THR A 87 -40.04 21.75 2.22
CA THR A 87 -38.79 21.47 2.95
C THR A 87 -38.68 22.19 4.30
N SER A 88 -39.69 22.95 4.70
CA SER A 88 -39.69 23.71 5.96
C SER A 88 -39.80 22.83 7.21
N THR A 89 -40.37 21.63 7.08
CA THR A 89 -40.66 20.71 8.18
C THR A 89 -39.65 19.56 8.31
N PHE A 90 -38.40 19.77 7.89
CA PHE A 90 -37.35 18.75 8.05
C PHE A 90 -37.18 18.39 9.53
N SER A 91 -37.11 17.09 9.79
CA SER A 91 -36.92 16.54 11.13
C SER A 91 -35.45 16.16 11.32
N GLU A 92 -34.78 16.70 12.33
CA GLU A 92 -33.39 16.32 12.64
C GLU A 92 -33.21 14.81 12.84
N LYS A 93 -34.27 14.13 13.30
CA LYS A 93 -34.28 12.68 13.57
C LYS A 93 -34.63 11.80 12.37
N ASP A 94 -34.92 12.39 11.21
CA ASP A 94 -35.25 11.63 9.99
C ASP A 94 -34.49 12.16 8.76
N PRO A 95 -33.15 12.07 8.74
CA PRO A 95 -32.32 12.56 7.64
C PRO A 95 -32.67 11.87 6.30
N ALA A 96 -32.96 10.57 6.33
CA ALA A 96 -33.31 9.80 5.14
C ALA A 96 -34.70 10.20 4.58
N GLY A 97 -35.68 10.46 5.46
CA GLY A 97 -36.97 11.01 5.06
C GLY A 97 -36.86 12.44 4.52
N ASN A 98 -36.05 13.30 5.16
CA ASN A 98 -35.79 14.66 4.67
C ASN A 98 -35.20 14.64 3.24
N LEU A 99 -34.26 13.73 2.96
CA LEU A 99 -33.72 13.54 1.60
C LEU A 99 -34.84 13.20 0.61
N ARG A 100 -35.73 12.26 0.96
CA ARG A 100 -36.87 11.90 0.10
C ARG A 100 -37.80 13.08 -0.15
N HIS A 101 -38.10 13.87 0.88
CA HIS A 101 -38.92 15.07 0.75
C HIS A 101 -38.27 16.12 -0.15
N LEU A 102 -36.95 16.34 0.01
CA LEU A 102 -36.19 17.25 -0.84
C LEU A 102 -36.26 16.83 -2.32
N ILE A 103 -35.97 15.56 -2.62
CA ILE A 103 -35.96 15.04 -3.99
C ILE A 103 -37.33 15.22 -4.65
N ASN A 104 -38.41 14.86 -3.93
CA ASN A 104 -39.77 15.02 -4.44
C ASN A 104 -40.13 16.49 -4.68
N ALA A 105 -39.71 17.38 -3.77
CA ALA A 105 -39.98 18.81 -3.91
C ALA A 105 -39.26 19.42 -5.13
N VAL A 106 -38.01 19.01 -5.38
CA VAL A 106 -37.27 19.40 -6.60
C VAL A 106 -37.96 18.87 -7.86
N ASP A 107 -38.35 17.60 -7.86
CA ASP A 107 -39.01 16.96 -9.01
C ASP A 107 -40.31 17.70 -9.38
N LEU A 108 -41.14 18.03 -8.40
CA LEU A 108 -42.38 18.78 -8.60
C LEU A 108 -42.12 20.22 -9.08
N ALA A 109 -41.17 20.93 -8.48
CA ALA A 109 -40.85 22.30 -8.88
C ALA A 109 -40.36 22.38 -10.33
N LEU A 110 -39.47 21.46 -10.74
CA LEU A 110 -38.97 21.42 -12.11
C LEU A 110 -40.03 20.95 -13.12
N GLN A 111 -40.94 20.04 -12.74
CA GLN A 111 -42.10 19.68 -13.57
C GLN A 111 -43.02 20.88 -13.78
N ASP A 112 -43.34 21.60 -12.73
CA ASP A 112 -44.23 22.75 -12.77
C ASP A 112 -43.70 23.89 -13.66
N ILE A 113 -42.39 24.18 -13.61
CA ILE A 113 -41.73 25.11 -14.55
C ILE A 113 -41.95 24.69 -16.01
N HIS A 114 -41.84 23.39 -16.30
CA HIS A 114 -42.03 22.85 -17.64
C HIS A 114 -43.50 22.84 -18.08
N ASP A 115 -44.41 22.45 -17.18
CA ASP A 115 -45.85 22.39 -17.43
C ASP A 115 -46.43 23.79 -17.70
N ARG A 116 -45.90 24.82 -17.04
CA ARG A 116 -46.24 26.23 -17.31
C ARG A 116 -45.58 26.80 -18.57
N GLY A 117 -44.58 26.11 -19.12
CA GLY A 117 -43.86 26.52 -20.32
C GLY A 117 -42.95 27.74 -20.12
N GLU A 118 -42.40 27.92 -18.92
CA GLU A 118 -41.59 29.08 -18.54
C GLU A 118 -40.15 29.00 -19.08
N LYS A 119 -39.99 29.15 -20.40
CA LYS A 119 -38.68 28.99 -21.08
C LYS A 119 -37.59 29.96 -20.62
N ASP A 120 -37.98 31.11 -20.10
CA ASP A 120 -37.05 32.12 -19.58
C ASP A 120 -36.67 31.87 -18.11
N HIS A 121 -37.27 30.86 -17.46
CA HIS A 121 -36.94 30.51 -16.08
C HIS A 121 -35.47 30.03 -15.99
N PRO A 122 -34.68 30.49 -15.00
CA PRO A 122 -33.26 30.12 -14.90
C PRO A 122 -33.01 28.60 -14.85
N LEU A 123 -33.95 27.86 -14.27
CA LEU A 123 -33.90 26.39 -14.14
C LEU A 123 -34.53 25.63 -15.32
N TRP A 124 -35.02 26.31 -16.37
CA TRP A 124 -35.72 25.66 -17.51
C TRP A 124 -34.95 24.48 -18.10
N ASP A 125 -33.64 24.57 -18.08
CA ASP A 125 -32.74 23.72 -18.81
C ASP A 125 -31.93 22.79 -17.86
N VAL A 126 -32.27 22.84 -16.56
CA VAL A 126 -31.75 21.96 -15.50
C VAL A 126 -32.43 20.59 -15.59
N ARG A 127 -31.64 19.53 -15.42
CA ARG A 127 -32.07 18.15 -15.63
C ARG A 127 -32.47 17.42 -14.35
N GLY A 128 -32.28 18.04 -13.19
CA GLY A 128 -32.53 17.46 -11.87
C GLY A 128 -31.29 17.53 -10.98
N ILE A 129 -31.16 16.56 -10.07
CA ILE A 129 -30.13 16.54 -9.03
C ILE A 129 -28.92 15.71 -9.47
N TYR A 130 -27.72 16.23 -9.23
CA TYR A 130 -26.47 15.46 -9.22
C TYR A 130 -26.01 15.31 -7.77
N LEU A 131 -26.08 14.08 -7.26
CA LEU A 131 -25.60 13.75 -5.92
C LEU A 131 -24.09 13.46 -5.93
N LEU A 132 -23.35 14.14 -5.07
CA LEU A 132 -21.94 13.90 -4.76
C LEU A 132 -21.83 13.46 -3.30
N ALA A 133 -21.18 12.34 -3.04
CA ALA A 133 -20.92 11.86 -1.68
C ALA A 133 -19.44 11.52 -1.52
N ASP A 134 -18.74 12.20 -0.63
CA ASP A 134 -17.33 11.95 -0.34
C ASP A 134 -17.17 11.19 0.98
N GLU A 135 -16.15 10.34 1.05
CA GLU A 135 -15.78 9.52 2.21
C GLU A 135 -16.97 8.77 2.85
N TYR A 136 -17.92 8.29 2.04
CA TYR A 136 -19.17 7.67 2.52
C TYR A 136 -18.93 6.47 3.45
N ASP A 137 -17.73 5.90 3.41
CA ASP A 137 -17.32 4.77 4.21
C ASP A 137 -16.46 5.07 5.44
N ALA A 138 -16.10 6.34 5.68
CA ALA A 138 -15.27 6.76 6.79
C ALA A 138 -15.76 6.21 8.14
N CYS A 139 -17.06 6.33 8.43
CA CYS A 139 -17.58 5.78 9.69
C CYS A 139 -17.40 4.26 9.77
N ALA A 140 -17.59 3.49 8.68
CA ALA A 140 -17.39 2.06 8.83
C ALA A 140 -15.92 1.71 9.09
N ASN A 141 -15.01 2.48 8.50
CA ASN A 141 -13.57 2.26 8.58
C ASN A 141 -13.07 2.25 10.03
N ASP A 142 -13.67 3.07 10.90
CA ASP A 142 -13.27 3.22 12.30
C ASP A 142 -13.67 2.07 13.24
N TYR A 143 -14.63 1.21 12.85
CA TYR A 143 -15.01 0.06 13.68
C TYR A 143 -14.63 -1.29 13.05
N ILE A 144 -13.79 -1.28 12.01
CA ILE A 144 -13.31 -2.52 11.41
C ILE A 144 -12.36 -3.17 12.41
N ASP A 145 -12.83 -4.19 13.10
CA ASP A 145 -11.97 -5.18 13.73
C ASP A 145 -12.40 -6.59 13.29
N PRO A 146 -11.66 -7.27 12.39
CA PRO A 146 -11.99 -8.64 12.03
C PRO A 146 -11.78 -9.62 13.19
N HIS A 147 -11.11 -9.22 14.28
CA HIS A 147 -10.94 -10.03 15.48
C HIS A 147 -12.09 -9.87 16.48
N GLU A 148 -12.84 -8.77 16.39
CA GLU A 148 -14.11 -8.56 17.07
C GLU A 148 -15.19 -8.34 16.00
N PRO A 149 -15.60 -9.41 15.29
CA PRO A 149 -16.64 -9.32 14.27
C PRO A 149 -17.97 -9.04 14.95
N LEU A 150 -18.21 -7.80 15.34
CA LEU A 150 -19.54 -7.32 15.67
C LEU A 150 -20.44 -7.55 14.46
N SER A 151 -21.70 -7.88 14.70
CA SER A 151 -22.70 -8.00 13.64
C SER A 151 -23.02 -6.61 13.09
N TRP A 152 -22.15 -6.10 12.23
CA TRP A 152 -22.26 -4.82 11.54
C TRP A 152 -23.57 -4.66 10.74
N SER A 153 -24.28 -5.74 10.43
CA SER A 153 -25.53 -5.71 9.66
C SER A 153 -26.66 -4.93 10.34
N ASP A 154 -26.61 -4.75 11.66
CA ASP A 154 -27.73 -4.26 12.47
C ASP A 154 -27.39 -3.08 13.39
N VAL A 155 -26.21 -2.48 13.23
CA VAL A 155 -25.83 -1.29 13.99
C VAL A 155 -26.43 -0.02 13.36
N GLU A 156 -26.72 0.97 14.20
CA GLU A 156 -27.45 2.18 13.80
C GLU A 156 -26.79 2.96 12.63
N PRO A 157 -25.45 3.15 12.57
CA PRO A 157 -24.81 3.81 11.43
C PRO A 157 -25.10 3.15 10.08
N VAL A 158 -25.08 1.81 10.04
CA VAL A 158 -25.35 1.04 8.82
C VAL A 158 -26.81 1.15 8.41
N ARG A 159 -27.74 1.20 9.38
CA ARG A 159 -29.17 1.45 9.12
C ARG A 159 -29.38 2.85 8.54
N THR A 160 -28.72 3.86 9.08
CA THR A 160 -28.77 5.25 8.58
C THR A 160 -28.29 5.32 7.13
N LEU A 161 -27.10 4.77 6.83
CA LEU A 161 -26.58 4.76 5.45
C LEU A 161 -27.46 3.93 4.50
N LYS A 162 -27.96 2.77 4.93
CA LYS A 162 -28.87 1.96 4.12
C LYS A 162 -30.17 2.69 3.80
N ALA A 163 -30.76 3.39 4.77
CA ALA A 163 -31.95 4.21 4.58
C ALA A 163 -31.66 5.38 3.62
N PHE A 164 -30.51 6.06 3.78
CA PHE A 164 -30.05 7.11 2.87
C PHE A 164 -29.95 6.59 1.42
N TRP A 165 -29.17 5.54 1.16
CA TRP A 165 -28.98 5.00 -0.19
C TRP A 165 -30.26 4.43 -0.80
N THR A 166 -31.16 3.86 0.03
CA THR A 166 -32.48 3.43 -0.42
C THR A 166 -33.29 4.61 -0.96
N ASN A 167 -33.25 5.77 -0.28
CA ASN A 167 -33.94 6.97 -0.75
C ASN A 167 -33.27 7.60 -1.97
N VAL A 168 -31.94 7.52 -2.09
CA VAL A 168 -31.21 7.89 -3.32
C VAL A 168 -31.76 7.10 -4.52
N LYS A 169 -31.78 5.78 -4.41
CA LYS A 169 -32.30 4.86 -5.44
C LYS A 169 -33.79 5.06 -5.75
N VAL A 170 -34.61 5.45 -4.77
CA VAL A 170 -36.01 5.83 -5.04
C VAL A 170 -36.07 7.13 -5.82
N GLY A 171 -35.24 8.11 -5.47
CA GLY A 171 -35.15 9.40 -6.15
C GLY A 171 -34.68 9.33 -7.60
N GLU A 172 -33.94 8.29 -7.99
CA GLU A 172 -33.55 8.04 -9.38
C GLU A 172 -34.74 7.75 -10.32
N LYS A 173 -35.89 7.35 -9.76
CA LYS A 173 -37.11 7.04 -10.52
C LYS A 173 -37.92 8.29 -10.89
N SER A 174 -37.69 9.39 -10.20
CA SER A 174 -38.33 10.69 -10.48
C SER A 174 -37.75 11.33 -11.74
N PHE A 175 -38.57 12.09 -12.47
CA PHE A 175 -38.17 12.63 -13.77
C PHE A 175 -37.02 13.64 -13.64
N TYR A 176 -37.12 14.59 -12.70
CA TYR A 176 -36.07 15.53 -12.31
C TYR A 176 -35.50 15.26 -10.91
N GLY A 177 -35.65 14.03 -10.41
CA GLY A 177 -35.02 13.60 -9.16
C GLY A 177 -33.51 13.45 -9.28
N ILE A 178 -32.95 12.37 -8.73
CA ILE A 178 -31.51 12.10 -8.83
C ILE A 178 -31.19 11.57 -10.22
N ARG A 179 -30.34 12.27 -10.97
CA ARG A 179 -29.97 11.89 -12.35
C ARG A 179 -28.58 11.30 -12.44
N ASN A 180 -27.68 11.73 -11.56
CA ASN A 180 -26.31 11.24 -11.49
C ASN A 180 -25.92 11.12 -10.01
N VAL A 181 -25.12 10.11 -9.72
CA VAL A 181 -24.53 9.85 -8.41
C VAL A 181 -23.04 9.63 -8.62
N TYR A 182 -22.20 10.36 -7.89
CA TYR A 182 -20.76 10.13 -7.85
C TYR A 182 -20.33 10.01 -6.40
N ILE A 183 -19.59 8.95 -6.10
CA ILE A 183 -19.21 8.57 -4.75
C ILE A 183 -17.72 8.34 -4.70
N THR A 184 -17.09 8.87 -3.68
CA THR A 184 -15.71 8.60 -3.30
C THR A 184 -15.66 8.03 -1.89
N GLY A 185 -14.68 7.18 -1.64
CA GLY A 185 -14.52 6.41 -0.42
C GLY A 185 -13.46 5.33 -0.63
N VAL A 186 -12.93 4.82 0.47
CA VAL A 186 -11.72 3.98 0.45
C VAL A 186 -12.04 2.49 0.49
N THR A 187 -13.21 2.07 1.01
CA THR A 187 -13.37 0.74 1.58
C THR A 187 -14.53 -0.07 1.00
N PRO A 188 -14.24 -1.23 0.37
CA PRO A 188 -15.26 -2.15 -0.17
C PRO A 188 -16.10 -2.87 0.91
N LEU A 189 -15.80 -2.67 2.20
CA LEU A 189 -16.52 -3.31 3.30
C LEU A 189 -17.98 -2.85 3.39
N LEU A 190 -18.23 -1.55 3.24
CA LEU A 190 -19.57 -0.99 3.28
C LEU A 190 -20.40 -1.32 2.05
N LEU A 191 -19.77 -1.48 0.88
CA LEU A 191 -20.47 -1.86 -0.35
C LEU A 191 -21.27 -3.14 -0.14
N SER A 192 -20.73 -4.12 0.60
CA SER A 192 -21.40 -5.40 0.91
C SER A 192 -22.67 -5.24 1.77
N GLY A 193 -22.66 -4.34 2.77
CA GLY A 193 -23.79 -4.06 3.66
C GLY A 193 -24.87 -3.17 3.02
N LEU A 194 -24.47 -2.37 2.03
CA LEU A 194 -25.34 -1.45 1.28
C LEU A 194 -25.96 -2.08 0.03
N THR A 195 -25.65 -3.35 -0.28
CA THR A 195 -26.15 -4.18 -1.40
C THR A 195 -27.67 -4.43 -1.45
N SER A 196 -28.51 -3.61 -0.82
CA SER A 196 -29.94 -3.49 -1.23
C SER A 196 -30.33 -2.07 -1.60
N GLY A 197 -29.67 -1.08 -1.01
CA GLY A 197 -29.89 0.35 -1.25
C GLY A 197 -29.16 0.88 -2.49
N ALA A 198 -27.99 0.33 -2.84
CA ALA A 198 -27.07 0.94 -3.83
C ALA A 198 -26.68 0.04 -5.03
N ASN A 199 -27.36 -1.08 -5.28
CA ASN A 199 -26.93 -2.17 -6.19
C ASN A 199 -26.79 -1.81 -7.68
N HIS A 200 -27.18 -0.60 -8.07
CA HIS A 200 -27.11 -0.14 -9.46
C HIS A 200 -25.89 0.74 -9.72
N GLN A 201 -25.10 1.03 -8.68
CA GLN A 201 -23.87 1.80 -8.80
C GLN A 201 -22.77 0.92 -9.37
N GLU A 202 -22.05 1.44 -10.35
CA GLU A 202 -20.93 0.78 -10.99
C GLU A 202 -19.61 1.22 -10.32
N ASN A 203 -18.81 0.26 -9.86
CA ASN A 203 -17.45 0.55 -9.40
C ASN A 203 -16.53 0.78 -10.60
N ILE A 204 -16.12 2.02 -10.80
CA ILE A 204 -15.27 2.43 -11.92
C ILE A 204 -13.81 2.65 -11.51
N SER A 205 -13.42 2.36 -10.27
CA SER A 205 -12.08 2.61 -9.72
C SER A 205 -10.96 1.95 -10.54
N PHE A 206 -11.27 0.86 -11.25
CA PHE A 206 -10.31 0.15 -12.10
C PHE A 206 -10.50 0.33 -13.61
N ASN A 207 -11.34 1.29 -14.01
CA ASN A 207 -11.57 1.61 -15.40
C ASN A 207 -10.34 2.30 -16.01
N ALA A 208 -9.84 1.73 -17.12
CA ALA A 208 -8.66 2.22 -17.80
C ALA A 208 -8.77 3.68 -18.27
N GLU A 209 -9.95 4.12 -18.70
CA GLU A 209 -10.17 5.44 -19.29
C GLU A 209 -10.04 6.58 -18.27
N ILE A 210 -10.23 6.26 -17.00
CA ILE A 210 -10.18 7.23 -15.90
C ILE A 210 -9.06 6.92 -14.90
N SER A 211 -8.18 5.97 -15.21
CA SER A 211 -7.08 5.57 -14.32
C SER A 211 -6.15 6.72 -13.93
N ALA A 212 -5.99 7.72 -14.81
CA ALA A 212 -5.24 8.94 -14.54
C ALA A 212 -5.95 9.90 -13.56
N LEU A 213 -7.22 9.69 -13.20
CA LEU A 213 -7.87 10.47 -12.13
C LEU A 213 -7.36 10.09 -10.73
N CYS A 214 -6.79 8.89 -10.59
CA CYS A 214 -6.32 8.37 -9.31
C CYS A 214 -4.94 8.93 -8.89
N GLY A 215 -4.28 9.71 -9.74
CA GLY A 215 -2.96 10.24 -9.44
C GLY A 215 -2.38 11.11 -10.55
N LEU A 216 -1.21 11.69 -10.32
CA LEU A 216 -0.49 12.46 -11.35
C LEU A 216 0.32 11.50 -12.23
N THR A 217 0.27 11.68 -13.55
CA THR A 217 1.11 10.92 -14.49
C THR A 217 2.57 11.37 -14.41
N ARG A 218 3.46 10.62 -15.06
CA ARG A 218 4.86 11.04 -15.19
C ARG A 218 4.98 12.34 -15.96
N SER A 219 4.14 12.54 -16.98
CA SER A 219 4.12 13.78 -17.76
C SER A 219 3.74 14.97 -16.89
N ASP A 220 2.66 14.85 -16.10
CA ASP A 220 2.16 15.92 -15.24
C ASP A 220 3.24 16.40 -14.26
N VAL A 221 3.92 15.46 -13.59
CA VAL A 221 4.99 15.76 -12.64
C VAL A 221 6.19 16.38 -13.33
N LEU A 222 6.60 15.85 -14.49
CA LEU A 222 7.75 16.35 -15.23
C LEU A 222 7.51 17.78 -15.74
N GLU A 223 6.31 18.06 -16.24
CA GLU A 223 5.92 19.41 -16.67
C GLU A 223 5.87 20.38 -15.48
N ALA A 224 5.29 19.96 -14.35
CA ALA A 224 5.30 20.77 -13.13
C ALA A 224 6.72 21.09 -12.64
N LEU A 225 7.64 20.11 -12.66
CA LEU A 225 9.05 20.33 -12.31
C LEU A 225 9.70 21.36 -13.25
N ARG A 226 9.43 21.29 -14.56
CA ARG A 226 9.95 22.25 -15.56
C ARG A 226 9.34 23.64 -15.44
N LEU A 227 8.18 23.78 -14.80
CA LEU A 227 7.62 25.08 -14.44
C LEU A 227 8.36 25.70 -13.24
N ILE A 228 8.87 24.87 -12.32
CA ILE A 228 9.60 25.31 -11.13
C ILE A 228 11.06 25.63 -11.47
N ASP A 229 11.75 24.77 -12.21
CA ASP A 229 13.16 24.92 -12.58
C ASP A 229 13.38 24.64 -14.07
N LYS A 230 14.21 25.47 -14.73
CA LYS A 230 14.59 25.31 -16.14
C LYS A 230 15.85 24.47 -16.34
N ASN A 231 16.57 24.14 -15.27
CA ASN A 231 17.72 23.25 -15.32
C ASN A 231 17.28 21.79 -15.48
N GLU A 232 17.42 21.26 -16.70
CA GLU A 232 16.99 19.89 -17.01
C GLU A 232 17.74 18.82 -16.19
N GLU A 233 18.99 19.05 -15.77
CA GLU A 233 19.73 18.09 -14.93
C GLU A 233 19.08 17.93 -13.54
N GLU A 234 18.71 19.05 -12.91
CA GLU A 234 18.00 19.02 -11.62
C GLU A 234 16.59 18.47 -11.78
N VAL A 235 15.84 18.86 -12.83
CA VAL A 235 14.53 18.25 -13.15
C VAL A 235 14.64 16.73 -13.27
N GLN A 236 15.64 16.21 -14.00
CA GLN A 236 15.85 14.78 -14.16
C GLN A 236 16.26 14.08 -12.85
N LYS A 237 16.99 14.76 -11.96
CA LYS A 237 17.30 14.24 -10.62
C LYS A 237 16.05 14.16 -9.75
N HIS A 238 15.19 15.17 -9.77
CA HIS A 238 13.93 15.20 -9.01
C HIS A 238 12.93 14.15 -9.48
N ILE A 239 12.72 14.01 -10.80
CA ILE A 239 11.82 12.97 -11.31
C ILE A 239 12.32 11.55 -10.99
N ARG A 240 13.64 11.29 -11.12
CA ARG A 240 14.23 9.98 -10.73
C ARG A 240 14.05 9.70 -9.24
N THR A 241 14.08 10.75 -8.41
CA THR A 241 13.83 10.62 -6.97
C THR A 241 12.37 10.26 -6.72
N LEU A 242 11.42 10.98 -7.31
CA LEU A 242 10.00 10.61 -7.21
C LEU A 242 9.75 9.19 -7.72
N GLU A 243 10.36 8.80 -8.85
CA GLU A 243 10.25 7.45 -9.41
C GLU A 243 10.74 6.36 -8.48
N LYS A 244 11.86 6.61 -7.79
CA LYS A 244 12.45 5.65 -6.85
C LYS A 244 11.59 5.44 -5.59
N TYR A 245 10.83 6.44 -5.16
CA TYR A 245 10.15 6.41 -3.86
C TYR A 245 8.63 6.29 -3.94
N ALA A 246 8.00 6.96 -4.91
CA ALA A 246 6.56 7.20 -4.95
C ALA A 246 5.87 6.77 -6.26
N ASN A 247 6.60 6.49 -7.34
CA ASN A 247 6.00 6.01 -8.59
C ASN A 247 5.52 4.57 -8.45
N GLY A 248 4.39 4.25 -9.08
CA GLY A 248 4.11 2.88 -9.46
C GLY A 248 2.70 2.38 -9.18
N TYR A 249 1.74 3.27 -8.90
CA TYR A 249 0.34 2.84 -8.85
C TYR A 249 -0.19 2.59 -10.26
N HIS A 250 -0.80 1.43 -10.44
CA HIS A 250 -1.50 0.99 -11.64
C HIS A 250 -2.89 0.51 -11.23
N PHE A 251 -3.93 1.17 -11.71
CA PHE A 251 -5.30 0.91 -11.27
C PHE A 251 -6.11 0.07 -12.25
N CYS A 252 -5.56 -0.44 -13.35
CA CYS A 252 -6.38 -1.18 -14.33
C CYS A 252 -6.09 -2.67 -14.36
N GLN A 253 -7.08 -3.50 -14.03
CA GLN A 253 -6.95 -4.96 -14.12
C GLN A 253 -6.80 -5.48 -15.55
N ARG A 254 -7.50 -4.87 -16.52
CA ARG A 254 -7.72 -5.50 -17.84
C ARG A 254 -6.62 -5.21 -18.86
N ARG A 255 -5.88 -4.11 -18.70
CA ARG A 255 -4.82 -3.72 -19.63
C ARG A 255 -3.79 -2.83 -18.95
N SER A 256 -2.60 -2.78 -19.54
CA SER A 256 -1.59 -1.81 -19.14
C SER A 256 -2.09 -0.38 -19.40
N VAL A 257 -1.84 0.51 -18.45
CA VAL A 257 -2.14 1.95 -18.47
C VAL A 257 -0.96 2.66 -17.85
N GLU A 258 -0.88 3.97 -18.01
CA GLU A 258 0.21 4.75 -17.41
C GLU A 258 0.20 4.63 -15.88
N LEU A 259 1.39 4.54 -15.29
CA LEU A 259 1.55 4.57 -13.85
C LEU A 259 1.30 5.99 -13.33
N VAL A 260 0.69 6.08 -12.16
CA VAL A 260 0.45 7.36 -11.50
C VAL A 260 1.18 7.46 -10.16
N PHE A 261 1.58 8.66 -9.83
CA PHE A 261 2.02 9.07 -8.50
C PHE A 261 0.81 9.38 -7.64
N ASN A 262 0.86 9.04 -6.35
CA ASN A 262 -0.11 9.58 -5.40
C ASN A 262 -0.07 11.11 -5.45
N THR A 263 -1.25 11.72 -5.69
CA THR A 263 -1.38 13.18 -5.93
C THR A 263 -0.79 13.99 -4.80
N GLN A 264 -1.15 13.70 -3.55
CA GLN A 264 -0.68 14.45 -2.39
C GLN A 264 0.84 14.36 -2.21
N THR A 265 1.40 13.16 -2.38
CA THR A 265 2.85 12.93 -2.32
C THR A 265 3.60 13.77 -3.34
N ALA A 266 3.14 13.75 -4.59
CA ALA A 266 3.76 14.49 -5.68
C ALA A 266 3.62 16.01 -5.46
N LEU A 267 2.44 16.50 -5.06
CA LEU A 267 2.22 17.92 -4.79
C LEU A 267 3.06 18.45 -3.61
N LEU A 268 3.14 17.70 -2.50
CA LEU A 268 4.01 18.07 -1.37
C LEU A 268 5.48 18.11 -1.78
N TYR A 269 5.92 17.15 -2.61
CA TYR A 269 7.27 17.14 -3.15
C TYR A 269 7.55 18.37 -4.03
N LEU A 270 6.65 18.66 -4.97
CA LEU A 270 6.74 19.82 -5.87
C LEU A 270 6.76 21.13 -5.08
N GLN A 271 5.93 21.24 -4.04
CA GLN A 271 5.88 22.41 -3.17
C GLN A 271 7.19 22.59 -2.39
N ALA A 272 7.73 21.53 -1.81
CA ALA A 272 9.02 21.59 -1.11
C ALA A 272 10.16 22.02 -2.05
N PHE A 273 10.20 21.45 -3.26
CA PHE A 273 11.18 21.82 -4.28
C PHE A 273 11.05 23.29 -4.69
N LYS A 274 9.83 23.76 -4.95
CA LYS A 274 9.52 25.16 -5.26
C LYS A 274 9.98 26.12 -4.14
N ASP A 275 9.86 25.70 -2.89
CA ASP A 275 10.28 26.49 -1.72
C ASP A 275 11.79 26.42 -1.45
N GLY A 276 12.57 25.71 -2.28
CA GLY A 276 14.00 25.50 -2.07
C GLY A 276 14.33 24.61 -0.85
N LYS A 277 13.38 23.80 -0.40
CA LYS A 277 13.53 22.85 0.71
C LYS A 277 13.82 21.45 0.17
N GLU A 278 14.54 20.65 0.95
CA GLU A 278 14.71 19.22 0.65
C GLU A 278 13.36 18.50 0.82
N PRO A 279 12.81 17.86 -0.23
CA PRO A 279 11.52 17.20 -0.12
C PRO A 279 11.54 15.96 0.79
N GLU A 280 10.57 15.86 1.71
CA GLU A 280 10.43 14.70 2.58
C GLU A 280 9.70 13.54 1.89
N ILE A 281 10.39 12.84 0.99
CA ILE A 281 9.79 11.78 0.16
C ILE A 281 9.74 10.40 0.83
N MET A 282 10.44 10.22 1.95
CA MET A 282 10.54 8.92 2.63
C MET A 282 9.42 8.65 3.65
N ASP A 283 8.76 9.71 4.09
CA ASP A 283 7.61 9.65 4.98
C ASP A 283 6.67 10.83 4.67
N PRO A 284 6.10 10.85 3.45
CA PRO A 284 5.20 11.94 3.09
C PRO A 284 3.93 11.84 3.95
N VAL A 285 3.42 13.00 4.35
CA VAL A 285 2.13 13.10 5.02
C VAL A 285 1.03 12.67 4.04
N ASN A 286 0.06 11.88 4.50
CA ASN A 286 -1.13 11.47 3.75
C ASN A 286 -0.86 10.68 2.43
N SER A 287 0.31 10.03 2.31
CA SER A 287 0.64 9.13 1.20
C SER A 287 0.41 7.64 1.50
N GLU A 288 -0.30 7.36 2.59
CA GLU A 288 -0.10 6.15 3.37
C GLU A 288 -1.22 5.14 3.14
N VAL A 289 -0.85 3.86 3.13
CA VAL A 289 -1.78 2.80 3.51
C VAL A 289 -2.22 3.14 4.95
N PRO A 290 -3.51 3.33 5.24
CA PRO A 290 -3.89 3.86 6.55
C PRO A 290 -3.50 2.88 7.66
N GLU A 291 -2.95 3.42 8.76
CA GLU A 291 -2.40 2.63 9.87
C GLU A 291 -3.41 1.62 10.46
N PRO A 292 -4.71 1.93 10.62
CA PRO A 292 -5.69 0.94 11.08
C PRO A 292 -5.73 -0.32 10.20
N TYR A 293 -5.72 -0.18 8.87
CA TYR A 293 -5.72 -1.30 7.94
C TYR A 293 -4.41 -2.08 7.98
N LEU A 294 -3.29 -1.37 8.07
CA LEU A 294 -1.99 -2.00 8.26
C LEU A 294 -1.96 -2.85 9.53
N TRP A 295 -2.54 -2.36 10.62
CA TRP A 295 -2.62 -3.08 11.88
C TRP A 295 -3.51 -4.32 11.77
N ILE A 296 -4.66 -4.20 11.10
CA ILE A 296 -5.57 -5.32 10.82
C ILE A 296 -4.90 -6.40 9.95
N CYS A 297 -4.32 -6.01 8.80
CA CYS A 297 -3.55 -6.89 7.93
C CYS A 297 -2.37 -7.52 8.66
N ALA A 298 -1.66 -6.72 9.47
CA ALA A 298 -0.54 -7.22 10.25
C ALA A 298 -0.99 -8.26 11.26
N ARG A 299 -2.22 -8.28 11.77
CA ARG A 299 -2.73 -9.28 12.73
C ARG A 299 -3.26 -10.57 12.09
N ALA A 300 -3.55 -10.59 10.79
CA ALA A 300 -3.97 -11.79 10.06
C ALA A 300 -2.77 -12.59 9.49
N PRO A 301 -2.53 -13.85 9.93
CA PRO A 301 -1.41 -14.66 9.43
C PRO A 301 -1.32 -14.75 7.90
N ALA A 302 -2.45 -14.95 7.23
CA ALA A 302 -2.48 -15.09 5.77
C ALA A 302 -2.08 -13.78 5.05
N ALA A 303 -2.56 -12.64 5.54
CA ALA A 303 -2.21 -11.33 5.00
C ALA A 303 -0.73 -11.00 5.27
N VAL A 304 -0.19 -11.32 6.45
CA VAL A 304 1.24 -11.14 6.74
C VAL A 304 2.12 -11.93 5.79
N ASN A 305 1.73 -13.17 5.46
CA ASN A 305 2.49 -13.98 4.52
C ASN A 305 2.56 -13.30 3.13
N ASP A 306 1.43 -12.82 2.61
CA ASP A 306 1.38 -12.08 1.34
C ASP A 306 2.17 -10.77 1.40
N MET A 307 2.05 -9.99 2.48
CA MET A 307 2.84 -8.77 2.68
C MET A 307 4.35 -9.08 2.65
N GLN A 308 4.78 -10.14 3.34
CA GLN A 308 6.19 -10.55 3.34
C GLN A 308 6.66 -11.04 1.96
N CYS A 309 5.85 -11.84 1.27
CA CYS A 309 6.12 -12.26 -0.09
C CYS A 309 6.27 -11.03 -1.01
N ALA A 310 5.33 -10.09 -0.97
CA ALA A 310 5.33 -8.91 -1.84
C ALA A 310 6.52 -7.97 -1.55
N LEU A 311 7.04 -7.99 -0.32
CA LEU A 311 8.23 -7.25 0.11
C LEU A 311 9.55 -7.84 -0.40
N GLN A 312 9.55 -9.06 -0.94
CA GLN A 312 10.74 -9.65 -1.54
C GLN A 312 11.07 -8.96 -2.87
N ARG A 313 12.33 -9.08 -3.28
CA ARG A 313 12.84 -8.52 -4.52
C ARG A 313 13.34 -9.64 -5.41
N ASP A 314 12.99 -9.59 -6.69
CA ASP A 314 13.55 -10.47 -7.70
C ASP A 314 15.01 -10.11 -8.04
N GLU A 315 15.62 -10.87 -8.94
CA GLU A 315 16.99 -10.67 -9.44
C GLU A 315 17.22 -9.31 -10.12
N HIS A 316 16.15 -8.61 -10.52
CA HIS A 316 16.20 -7.29 -11.12
C HIS A 316 15.90 -6.17 -10.11
N GLY A 317 15.68 -6.51 -8.84
CA GLY A 317 15.35 -5.56 -7.79
C GLY A 317 13.91 -5.07 -7.84
N SER A 318 13.01 -5.69 -8.61
CA SER A 318 11.57 -5.40 -8.61
C SER A 318 10.87 -6.13 -7.47
N TYR A 319 9.76 -5.58 -6.97
CA TYR A 319 8.98 -6.26 -5.93
C TYR A 319 8.37 -7.55 -6.47
N GLN A 320 8.39 -8.60 -5.65
CA GLN A 320 7.81 -9.89 -5.98
C GLN A 320 6.32 -9.75 -6.33
N LYS A 321 5.92 -10.42 -7.41
CA LYS A 321 4.53 -10.46 -7.85
C LYS A 321 3.71 -11.41 -6.99
N ILE A 322 2.49 -11.01 -6.65
CA ILE A 322 1.52 -11.82 -5.91
C ILE A 322 0.42 -12.26 -6.87
N PRO A 323 0.27 -13.57 -7.16
CA PRO A 323 -0.79 -14.05 -8.03
C PRO A 323 -2.15 -13.86 -7.37
N TYR A 324 -3.17 -13.47 -8.14
CA TYR A 324 -4.54 -13.33 -7.63
C TYR A 324 -5.57 -13.90 -8.61
N LYS A 325 -6.78 -14.16 -8.12
CA LYS A 325 -7.89 -14.70 -8.94
C LYS A 325 -8.92 -13.63 -9.28
N GLU A 326 -9.31 -12.86 -8.27
CA GLU A 326 -10.29 -11.79 -8.40
C GLU A 326 -9.97 -10.64 -7.44
N VAL A 327 -10.51 -9.46 -7.76
CA VAL A 327 -10.65 -8.33 -6.83
C VAL A 327 -12.13 -8.22 -6.52
N LEU A 328 -12.48 -8.31 -5.25
CA LEU A 328 -13.85 -8.24 -4.78
C LEU A 328 -14.29 -6.77 -4.71
N ASP A 329 -15.42 -6.45 -5.34
CA ASP A 329 -16.06 -5.13 -5.24
C ASP A 329 -16.73 -4.89 -3.88
N GLY A 330 -16.88 -5.94 -3.08
CA GLY A 330 -17.41 -5.83 -1.72
C GLY A 330 -17.21 -7.12 -0.91
N PHE A 331 -16.99 -6.97 0.39
CA PHE A 331 -16.88 -8.09 1.33
C PHE A 331 -17.25 -7.67 2.75
N THR A 332 -17.45 -8.64 3.63
CA THR A 332 -17.87 -8.43 5.03
C THR A 332 -16.71 -8.63 6.02
N PRO A 333 -16.78 -8.05 7.24
CA PRO A 333 -15.84 -8.37 8.32
C PRO A 333 -15.79 -9.88 8.65
N HIS A 334 -16.93 -10.57 8.51
CA HIS A 334 -16.99 -12.03 8.69
C HIS A 334 -16.11 -12.76 7.66
N GLN A 335 -16.15 -12.35 6.38
CA GLN A 335 -15.29 -12.91 5.34
C GLN A 335 -13.80 -12.62 5.58
N LEU A 336 -13.46 -11.43 6.09
CA LEU A 336 -12.07 -11.13 6.51
C LEU A 336 -11.60 -12.09 7.61
N ASN A 337 -12.43 -12.30 8.63
CA ASN A 337 -12.11 -13.18 9.75
C ASN A 337 -11.95 -14.65 9.30
N THR A 338 -12.89 -15.17 8.49
CA THR A 338 -12.82 -16.56 8.03
C THR A 338 -11.62 -16.84 7.12
N GLN A 339 -11.15 -15.85 6.35
CA GLN A 339 -9.95 -15.96 5.53
C GLN A 339 -8.64 -15.66 6.30
N ALA A 340 -8.70 -15.25 7.57
CA ALA A 340 -7.52 -14.79 8.31
C ALA A 340 -6.53 -15.92 8.69
N THR A 341 -7.02 -17.14 8.94
CA THR A 341 -6.23 -18.25 9.51
C THR A 341 -5.49 -19.11 8.49
N GLY A 342 -5.64 -18.85 7.18
CA GLY A 342 -4.62 -19.23 6.19
C GLY A 342 -4.74 -20.58 5.48
N GLU A 343 -5.93 -21.18 5.39
CA GLU A 343 -6.17 -22.29 4.45
C GLU A 343 -7.22 -21.88 3.42
N GLY A 344 -6.79 -21.66 2.17
CA GLY A 344 -7.68 -21.41 1.04
C GLY A 344 -7.59 -20.01 0.42
N ASP A 345 -8.74 -19.49 0.00
CA ASP A 345 -8.86 -18.21 -0.69
C ASP A 345 -8.57 -17.02 0.25
N ILE A 346 -7.70 -16.11 -0.19
CA ILE A 346 -7.34 -14.87 0.51
C ILE A 346 -7.65 -13.63 -0.33
N SER A 347 -8.54 -13.77 -1.31
CA SER A 347 -8.94 -12.69 -2.21
C SER A 347 -9.56 -11.50 -1.46
N VAL A 348 -10.18 -11.71 -0.29
CA VAL A 348 -10.70 -10.63 0.55
C VAL A 348 -9.56 -9.75 1.08
N TRP A 349 -8.52 -10.36 1.64
CA TRP A 349 -7.34 -9.66 2.16
C TRP A 349 -6.56 -8.94 1.04
N ARG A 350 -6.43 -9.59 -0.13
CA ARG A 350 -5.78 -8.98 -1.30
C ARG A 350 -6.57 -7.80 -1.84
N SER A 351 -7.90 -7.93 -1.93
CA SER A 351 -8.78 -6.84 -2.34
C SER A 351 -8.63 -5.66 -1.38
N LEU A 352 -8.68 -5.90 -0.06
CA LEU A 352 -8.45 -4.86 0.95
C LEU A 352 -7.10 -4.15 0.73
N MET A 353 -6.02 -4.90 0.55
CA MET A 353 -4.69 -4.31 0.31
C MET A 353 -4.61 -3.49 -0.99
N VAL A 354 -5.38 -3.82 -2.02
CA VAL A 354 -5.47 -3.03 -3.27
C VAL A 354 -6.23 -1.72 -3.04
N TYR A 355 -7.43 -1.78 -2.45
CA TYR A 355 -8.22 -0.58 -2.16
C TYR A 355 -7.52 0.39 -1.21
N MET A 356 -6.74 -0.13 -0.25
CA MET A 356 -5.95 0.68 0.69
C MET A 356 -4.61 1.16 0.13
N GLY A 357 -4.31 0.87 -1.14
CA GLY A 357 -3.07 1.33 -1.80
C GLY A 357 -1.79 0.67 -1.29
N GLY A 358 -1.89 -0.49 -0.62
CA GLY A 358 -0.75 -1.30 -0.21
C GLY A 358 -0.25 -2.24 -1.30
N LEU A 359 -1.17 -2.73 -2.12
CA LEU A 359 -0.90 -3.44 -3.37
C LEU A 359 -1.49 -2.68 -4.56
N THR A 360 -1.01 -3.00 -5.75
CA THR A 360 -1.49 -2.44 -7.02
C THR A 360 -1.36 -3.51 -8.12
N PHE A 361 -2.06 -3.35 -9.24
CA PHE A 361 -1.96 -4.30 -10.36
C PHE A 361 -0.54 -4.24 -10.96
N ASP A 362 0.00 -5.37 -11.41
CA ASP A 362 1.26 -5.35 -12.14
C ASP A 362 1.07 -4.71 -13.52
N SER A 363 1.86 -3.70 -13.86
CA SER A 363 1.72 -2.99 -15.14
C SER A 363 1.96 -3.86 -16.38
N ASN A 364 2.70 -4.97 -16.25
CA ASN A 364 3.01 -5.87 -17.36
C ASN A 364 2.02 -7.03 -17.47
N ASP A 365 1.52 -7.53 -16.34
CA ASP A 365 0.54 -8.63 -16.29
C ASP A 365 -0.58 -8.32 -15.27
N PRO A 366 -1.39 -7.27 -15.55
CA PRO A 366 -2.33 -6.73 -14.57
C PRO A 366 -3.51 -7.63 -14.30
N SER A 367 -3.80 -8.60 -15.17
CA SER A 367 -4.93 -9.53 -14.99
C SER A 367 -4.63 -10.65 -13.99
N SER A 368 -3.36 -10.85 -13.67
CA SER A 368 -2.88 -12.07 -13.01
C SER A 368 -2.10 -11.79 -11.73
N PHE A 369 -1.46 -10.61 -11.65
CA PHE A 369 -0.55 -10.30 -10.56
C PHE A 369 -0.79 -8.92 -9.93
N PHE A 370 -0.66 -8.87 -8.61
CA PHE A 370 -0.38 -7.66 -7.86
C PHE A 370 1.10 -7.48 -7.60
N LYS A 371 1.48 -6.28 -7.20
CA LYS A 371 2.79 -5.95 -6.62
C LYS A 371 2.65 -4.84 -5.59
N ILE A 372 3.71 -4.61 -4.83
CA ILE A 372 3.84 -3.36 -4.08
C ILE A 372 4.05 -2.20 -5.07
N PRO A 373 3.27 -1.09 -4.97
CA PRO A 373 3.32 0.00 -5.93
C PRO A 373 4.65 0.73 -5.89
N ASN A 374 5.14 1.03 -4.68
CA ASN A 374 6.30 1.88 -4.49
C ASN A 374 6.96 1.63 -3.13
N LEU A 375 8.03 2.38 -2.87
CA LEU A 375 8.81 2.23 -1.64
C LEU A 375 8.04 2.67 -0.39
N ILE A 376 7.19 3.69 -0.51
CA ILE A 376 6.40 4.21 0.60
C ILE A 376 5.48 3.09 1.12
N ALA A 377 4.74 2.42 0.23
CA ALA A 377 3.90 1.27 0.57
C ALA A 377 4.71 0.12 1.18
N ALA A 378 5.88 -0.19 0.62
CA ALA A 378 6.77 -1.22 1.17
C ALA A 378 7.22 -0.93 2.60
N LYS A 379 7.61 0.33 2.88
CA LYS A 379 8.02 0.76 4.22
C LYS A 379 6.87 0.62 5.21
N ARG A 380 5.63 0.88 4.78
CA ARG A 380 4.43 0.74 5.60
C ARG A 380 4.14 -0.72 5.95
N PHE A 381 4.14 -1.62 4.96
CA PHE A 381 4.01 -3.06 5.20
C PHE A 381 5.06 -3.58 6.17
N ARG A 382 6.33 -3.23 5.94
CA ARG A 382 7.42 -3.58 6.86
C ARG A 382 7.16 -3.05 8.26
N SER A 383 6.83 -1.77 8.39
CA SER A 383 6.64 -1.14 9.69
C SER A 383 5.50 -1.80 10.47
N ALA A 384 4.40 -2.12 9.81
CA ALA A 384 3.27 -2.82 10.40
C ALA A 384 3.66 -4.20 10.93
N ILE A 385 4.39 -4.99 10.13
CA ILE A 385 4.90 -6.31 10.54
C ILE A 385 5.83 -6.18 11.75
N LEU A 386 6.77 -5.24 11.72
CA LEU A 386 7.74 -5.07 12.81
C LEU A 386 7.10 -4.55 14.11
N LYS A 387 6.13 -3.63 14.02
CA LYS A 387 5.37 -3.15 15.18
C LYS A 387 4.59 -4.28 15.83
N ARG A 388 3.90 -5.12 15.05
CA ARG A 388 3.20 -6.31 15.58
C ARG A 388 4.14 -7.22 16.38
N LEU A 389 5.38 -7.38 15.92
CA LEU A 389 6.36 -8.25 16.55
C LEU A 389 7.13 -7.57 17.70
N SER A 390 6.84 -6.31 18.03
CA SER A 390 7.63 -5.50 18.98
C SER A 390 9.12 -5.40 18.60
N LEU A 391 9.41 -5.45 17.30
CA LEU A 391 10.77 -5.40 16.75
C LEU A 391 11.11 -4.05 16.11
N TYR A 392 10.14 -3.14 15.97
CA TYR A 392 10.32 -1.89 15.25
C TYR A 392 11.49 -1.04 15.78
N ASP A 393 11.47 -0.70 17.08
CA ASP A 393 12.51 0.12 17.70
C ASP A 393 13.86 -0.61 17.77
N THR A 394 13.83 -1.88 18.18
CA THR A 394 15.02 -2.74 18.28
C THR A 394 15.75 -2.86 16.94
N ILE A 395 15.02 -3.06 15.84
CA ILE A 395 15.59 -3.10 14.49
C ILE A 395 16.08 -1.71 14.08
N GLY A 396 15.36 -0.63 14.44
CA GLY A 396 15.82 0.74 14.23
C GLY A 396 17.23 0.97 14.76
N ASP A 397 17.45 0.68 16.06
CA ASP A 397 18.74 0.81 16.73
C ASP A 397 19.82 -0.11 16.12
N ALA A 398 19.43 -1.34 15.77
CA ALA A 398 20.30 -2.30 15.13
C ALA A 398 20.79 -1.81 13.76
N VAL A 399 19.91 -1.20 12.96
CA VAL A 399 20.26 -0.64 11.66
C VAL A 399 21.14 0.62 11.80
N HIS A 400 20.91 1.46 12.83
CA HIS A 400 21.83 2.56 13.15
C HIS A 400 23.24 2.06 13.51
N THR A 401 23.33 0.97 14.26
CA THR A 401 24.61 0.33 14.58
C THR A 401 25.31 -0.23 13.35
N LEU A 402 24.56 -0.88 12.46
CA LEU A 402 25.06 -1.36 11.17
C LEU A 402 25.57 -0.20 10.32
N ALA A 403 24.84 0.91 10.24
CA ALA A 403 25.24 2.10 9.50
C ALA A 403 26.54 2.75 9.99
N ARG A 404 26.76 2.73 11.31
CA ARG A 404 27.93 3.33 11.94
C ARG A 404 29.16 2.42 11.91
N THR A 405 28.97 1.11 12.01
CA THR A 405 30.07 0.17 12.29
C THR A 405 30.31 -0.88 11.20
N GLY A 406 29.38 -1.04 10.26
CA GLY A 406 29.38 -2.17 9.33
C GLY A 406 29.10 -3.52 9.97
N ASN A 407 28.74 -3.57 11.26
CA ASN A 407 28.45 -4.83 11.93
C ASN A 407 26.98 -5.23 11.74
N PRO A 408 26.67 -6.35 11.05
CA PRO A 408 25.29 -6.78 10.86
C PRO A 408 24.73 -7.57 12.06
N MET A 409 25.52 -7.87 13.10
CA MET A 409 25.12 -8.78 14.19
C MET A 409 23.79 -8.42 14.84
N SER A 410 23.59 -7.16 15.26
CA SER A 410 22.34 -6.73 15.90
C SER A 410 21.15 -6.80 14.94
N ALA A 411 21.36 -6.45 13.67
CA ALA A 411 20.31 -6.53 12.66
C ALA A 411 19.93 -7.99 12.40
N LEU A 412 20.93 -8.88 12.27
CA LEU A 412 20.72 -10.31 12.11
C LEU A 412 20.04 -10.94 13.33
N ALA A 413 20.30 -10.45 14.54
CA ALA A 413 19.59 -10.89 15.75
C ALA A 413 18.09 -10.54 15.67
N GLY A 414 17.76 -9.31 15.30
CA GLY A 414 16.37 -8.90 15.05
C GLY A 414 15.71 -9.75 13.94
N TYR A 415 16.45 -10.04 12.87
CA TYR A 415 15.96 -10.93 11.82
C TYR A 415 15.75 -12.37 12.30
N CYS A 416 16.65 -12.89 13.15
CA CYS A 416 16.51 -14.21 13.76
C CYS A 416 15.24 -14.29 14.62
N GLN A 417 14.93 -13.23 15.38
CA GLN A 417 13.70 -13.15 16.17
C GLN A 417 12.46 -13.12 15.29
N LEU A 418 12.50 -12.36 14.19
CA LEU A 418 11.41 -12.30 13.20
C LEU A 418 11.12 -13.67 12.58
N MET A 419 12.16 -14.38 12.12
CA MET A 419 12.01 -15.72 11.54
C MET A 419 11.38 -16.70 12.54
N ARG A 420 11.83 -16.72 13.81
CA ARG A 420 11.28 -17.62 14.83
C ARG A 420 9.80 -17.36 15.14
N HIS A 421 9.40 -16.09 15.16
CA HIS A 421 8.00 -15.75 15.41
C HIS A 421 7.08 -16.16 14.27
N HIS A 422 7.55 -16.02 13.04
CA HIS A 422 6.71 -16.12 11.85
C HIS A 422 6.73 -17.52 11.21
N ASP A 423 7.90 -18.15 11.15
CA ASP A 423 8.11 -19.34 10.32
C ASP A 423 7.69 -20.60 11.07
N LYS A 424 6.38 -20.73 11.34
CA LYS A 424 5.80 -21.82 12.15
C LYS A 424 5.11 -22.91 11.33
N ILE A 425 5.07 -22.77 10.01
CA ILE A 425 4.43 -23.73 9.08
C ILE A 425 5.49 -24.43 8.22
N GLU A 426 5.16 -25.60 7.66
CA GLU A 426 6.15 -26.46 6.97
C GLU A 426 6.90 -25.75 5.84
N ASP A 427 6.19 -25.00 4.99
CA ASP A 427 6.78 -24.29 3.84
C ASP A 427 7.82 -23.25 4.26
N ALA A 428 7.70 -22.68 5.47
CA ALA A 428 8.62 -21.67 5.96
C ALA A 428 10.03 -22.25 6.22
N PHE A 429 10.15 -23.57 6.40
CA PHE A 429 11.42 -24.28 6.56
C PHE A 429 12.10 -24.62 5.23
N LEU A 430 11.41 -24.36 4.12
CA LEU A 430 11.88 -24.55 2.75
C LEU A 430 12.31 -23.24 2.08
N LYS A 431 12.32 -22.11 2.79
CA LYS A 431 12.85 -20.84 2.29
C LYS A 431 14.24 -21.01 1.71
N THR A 432 14.54 -20.30 0.63
CA THR A 432 15.87 -20.31 -0.01
C THR A 432 16.76 -19.19 0.55
N GLU A 433 18.03 -19.20 0.16
CA GLU A 433 18.97 -18.12 0.46
C GLU A 433 18.45 -16.74 0.00
N GLU A 434 17.89 -16.70 -1.22
CA GLU A 434 17.27 -15.51 -1.81
C GLU A 434 16.11 -14.96 -0.97
N HIS A 435 15.20 -15.83 -0.50
CA HIS A 435 14.09 -15.42 0.36
C HIS A 435 14.62 -14.73 1.63
N HIS A 436 15.61 -15.35 2.28
CA HIS A 436 16.15 -14.79 3.51
C HIS A 436 16.93 -13.50 3.29
N ARG A 437 17.76 -13.44 2.24
CA ARG A 437 18.46 -12.23 1.81
C ARG A 437 17.47 -11.10 1.55
N GLY A 438 16.41 -11.36 0.79
CA GLY A 438 15.38 -10.39 0.45
C GLY A 438 14.67 -9.83 1.68
N ILE A 439 14.24 -10.69 2.61
CA ILE A 439 13.59 -10.24 3.85
C ILE A 439 14.55 -9.41 4.70
N PHE A 440 15.80 -9.87 4.88
CA PHE A 440 16.81 -9.12 5.63
C PHE A 440 17.11 -7.77 4.98
N GLN A 441 17.27 -7.73 3.65
CA GLN A 441 17.48 -6.51 2.88
C GLN A 441 16.32 -5.54 3.08
N THR A 442 15.06 -6.00 3.02
CA THR A 442 13.87 -5.18 3.30
C THR A 442 13.85 -4.66 4.74
N MET A 443 14.24 -5.50 5.70
CA MET A 443 14.30 -5.13 7.12
C MET A 443 15.28 -3.97 7.36
N ILE A 444 16.47 -4.04 6.75
CA ILE A 444 17.49 -2.98 6.88
C ILE A 444 17.32 -1.82 5.89
N LEU A 445 16.39 -1.96 4.93
CA LEU A 445 16.22 -1.02 3.84
C LEU A 445 15.95 0.39 4.39
N LYS A 446 16.73 1.37 3.92
CA LYS A 446 16.48 2.82 4.13
C LYS A 446 16.51 3.33 5.56
N ASN A 447 17.53 2.93 6.31
CA ASN A 447 18.17 3.96 7.13
C ASN A 447 18.85 4.95 6.15
N ARG A 448 18.60 6.28 6.25
CA ARG A 448 19.23 7.31 5.38
C ARG A 448 20.76 7.16 5.31
N SER A 449 21.33 6.51 6.31
CA SER A 449 22.76 6.34 6.49
C SER A 449 23.36 5.15 5.74
N ILE A 450 22.57 4.26 5.11
CA ILE A 450 23.12 3.12 4.33
C ILE A 450 22.39 2.89 3.01
N ASP A 451 23.15 2.40 2.03
CA ASP A 451 22.64 1.81 0.80
C ASP A 451 22.95 0.31 0.77
N ALA A 452 21.97 -0.51 0.38
CA ALA A 452 22.03 -1.97 0.45
C ALA A 452 21.67 -2.58 -0.91
N MET A 453 22.68 -3.10 -1.61
CA MET A 453 22.58 -3.67 -2.95
C MET A 453 22.70 -5.20 -2.89
N GLY A 454 21.65 -5.89 -3.34
CA GLY A 454 21.65 -7.35 -3.47
C GLY A 454 22.34 -7.79 -4.76
N GLU A 455 22.84 -9.04 -4.80
CA GLU A 455 23.47 -9.65 -5.98
C GLU A 455 24.56 -8.73 -6.60
N TYR A 456 25.43 -8.19 -5.76
CA TYR A 456 26.45 -7.24 -6.19
C TYR A 456 27.52 -7.92 -7.04
N GLN A 457 27.58 -7.54 -8.31
CA GLN A 457 28.51 -8.13 -9.27
C GLN A 457 29.96 -7.73 -8.99
N VAL A 458 30.84 -8.72 -8.86
CA VAL A 458 32.29 -8.55 -8.63
C VAL A 458 33.10 -9.36 -9.64
N LYS A 459 34.29 -8.88 -10.00
CA LYS A 459 35.29 -9.68 -10.72
C LYS A 459 36.15 -10.43 -9.72
N LYS A 460 36.24 -11.75 -9.88
CA LYS A 460 37.14 -12.63 -9.09
C LYS A 460 38.58 -12.51 -9.57
N VAL A 461 39.53 -12.99 -8.76
CA VAL A 461 40.96 -13.13 -9.14
C VAL A 461 41.13 -13.90 -10.45
N THR A 462 40.29 -14.92 -10.68
CA THR A 462 40.27 -15.73 -11.89
C THR A 462 39.67 -15.02 -13.11
N THR A 463 39.37 -13.72 -13.02
CA THR A 463 38.71 -12.87 -14.03
C THR A 463 37.25 -13.23 -14.38
N SER A 464 36.71 -14.32 -13.84
CA SER A 464 35.29 -14.66 -13.93
C SER A 464 34.43 -13.74 -13.07
N ALA A 465 33.18 -13.52 -13.51
CA ALA A 465 32.19 -12.81 -12.73
C ALA A 465 31.79 -13.62 -11.47
N GLY A 466 31.42 -12.89 -10.44
CA GLY A 466 30.84 -13.38 -9.20
C GLY A 466 29.77 -12.43 -8.71
N PHE A 467 28.92 -12.91 -7.83
CA PHE A 467 27.86 -12.12 -7.20
C PHE A 467 28.02 -12.29 -5.69
N VAL A 468 28.22 -11.18 -5.00
CA VAL A 468 28.15 -11.13 -3.54
C VAL A 468 26.69 -10.92 -3.18
N ASP A 469 26.17 -11.71 -2.25
CA ASP A 469 24.75 -11.71 -1.93
C ASP A 469 24.27 -10.32 -1.50
N LEU A 470 25.01 -9.62 -0.64
CA LEU A 470 24.63 -8.27 -0.20
C LEU A 470 25.85 -7.37 0.03
N LEU A 471 25.84 -6.20 -0.61
CA LEU A 471 26.75 -5.09 -0.35
C LEU A 471 26.00 -4.00 0.45
N ILE A 472 26.61 -3.54 1.53
CA ILE A 472 26.11 -2.42 2.35
C ILE A 472 27.17 -1.32 2.36
N THR A 473 26.79 -0.12 1.95
CA THR A 473 27.66 1.06 1.93
C THR A 473 26.99 2.23 2.64
N ASN A 474 27.75 3.30 2.91
CA ASN A 474 27.20 4.58 3.35
C ASN A 474 27.84 5.74 2.59
N ASN A 475 27.35 6.95 2.83
CA ASN A 475 27.89 8.18 2.24
C ASN A 475 29.25 8.61 2.81
N GLN A 476 29.84 7.81 3.71
CA GLN A 476 31.14 8.08 4.33
C GLN A 476 32.16 7.12 3.73
N ASN A 477 32.58 6.09 4.49
CA ASN A 477 33.62 5.16 4.10
C ASN A 477 33.25 3.70 4.38
N LEU A 478 31.98 3.38 4.66
CA LEU A 478 31.57 2.02 4.98
C LEU A 478 31.52 1.15 3.72
N TYR A 479 32.10 -0.05 3.81
CA TYR A 479 31.99 -1.07 2.77
C TYR A 479 31.87 -2.45 3.41
N THR A 480 30.65 -2.94 3.55
CA THR A 480 30.35 -4.24 4.17
C THR A 480 29.83 -5.23 3.14
N LEU A 481 30.52 -6.35 2.99
CA LEU A 481 30.08 -7.49 2.18
C LEU A 481 29.45 -8.55 3.07
N ILE A 482 28.33 -9.12 2.65
CA ILE A 482 27.70 -10.25 3.32
C ILE A 482 27.46 -11.35 2.29
N GLU A 483 28.01 -12.53 2.57
CA GLU A 483 27.72 -13.77 1.87
C GLU A 483 26.70 -14.55 2.71
N PHE A 484 25.46 -14.62 2.22
CA PHE A 484 24.40 -15.43 2.79
C PHE A 484 24.57 -16.88 2.39
N LYS A 485 24.23 -17.79 3.29
CA LYS A 485 24.06 -19.20 2.99
C LYS A 485 22.86 -19.72 3.75
N ASN A 486 22.08 -20.60 3.14
CA ASN A 486 20.93 -21.21 3.82
C ASN A 486 21.01 -22.73 3.87
N ILE A 487 20.67 -23.31 5.04
CA ILE A 487 20.53 -24.75 5.25
C ILE A 487 19.08 -24.99 5.71
N GLN A 488 18.25 -25.54 4.83
CA GLN A 488 16.87 -25.89 5.15
C GLN A 488 16.81 -27.01 6.19
N ILE A 489 15.74 -27.05 6.99
CA ILE A 489 15.55 -28.07 8.05
C ILE A 489 15.66 -29.50 7.51
N PRO A 490 15.04 -29.87 6.36
CA PRO A 490 15.11 -31.24 5.85
C PRO A 490 16.53 -31.72 5.53
N CYS A 491 17.47 -30.81 5.27
CA CYS A 491 18.86 -31.13 4.98
C CYS A 491 19.68 -31.44 6.24
N LEU A 492 19.11 -31.27 7.45
CA LEU A 492 19.81 -31.47 8.71
C LEU A 492 19.51 -32.85 9.30
N LYS A 493 20.56 -33.51 9.79
CA LYS A 493 20.42 -34.73 10.59
C LYS A 493 20.00 -34.36 12.01
N LEU A 494 18.69 -34.21 12.22
CA LEU A 494 18.02 -33.94 13.49
C LEU A 494 17.01 -35.05 13.78
N ASP A 495 16.71 -35.26 15.06
CA ASP A 495 15.73 -36.26 15.51
C ASP A 495 14.31 -35.71 15.34
N GLY A 496 13.31 -36.60 15.20
CA GLY A 496 11.91 -36.22 14.97
C GLY A 496 11.46 -36.41 13.50
N GLU A 497 10.16 -36.64 13.31
CA GLU A 497 9.58 -36.84 11.98
C GLU A 497 9.23 -35.49 11.33
N GLN A 498 8.51 -34.64 12.05
CA GLN A 498 8.04 -33.35 11.55
C GLN A 498 9.13 -32.29 11.56
N ASN A 499 9.05 -31.32 10.63
CA ASN A 499 10.01 -30.22 10.57
C ASN A 499 9.88 -29.26 11.76
N ILE A 500 8.67 -29.13 12.34
CA ILE A 500 8.42 -28.29 13.52
C ILE A 500 9.24 -28.78 14.72
N ASP A 501 9.25 -30.08 15.00
CA ASP A 501 10.01 -30.68 16.12
C ASP A 501 11.51 -30.43 15.98
N LYS A 502 12.01 -30.57 14.75
CA LYS A 502 13.42 -30.31 14.42
C LYS A 502 13.77 -28.83 14.59
N ALA A 503 12.84 -27.94 14.27
CA ALA A 503 13.00 -26.51 14.43
C ALA A 503 13.14 -26.15 15.92
N GLU A 504 12.25 -26.66 16.77
CA GLU A 504 12.29 -26.46 18.22
C GLU A 504 13.60 -26.99 18.84
N GLN A 505 14.04 -28.17 18.42
CA GLN A 505 15.34 -28.71 18.83
C GLN A 505 16.48 -27.77 18.45
N LEU A 506 16.48 -27.28 17.20
CA LEU A 506 17.52 -26.40 16.68
C LEU A 506 17.55 -25.04 17.40
N GLU A 507 16.41 -24.49 17.79
CA GLU A 507 16.31 -23.27 18.60
C GLU A 507 16.99 -23.41 19.97
N ALA A 508 16.88 -24.59 20.59
CA ALA A 508 17.48 -24.89 21.88
C ALA A 508 18.99 -25.20 21.81
N MET A 509 19.57 -25.42 20.62
CA MET A 509 20.98 -25.79 20.47
C MET A 509 21.93 -24.61 20.72
N ASN A 510 23.11 -24.93 21.26
CA ASN A 510 24.23 -24.01 21.34
C ASN A 510 25.09 -24.06 20.05
N LEU A 511 25.96 -23.07 19.89
CA LEU A 511 26.79 -22.90 18.70
C LEU A 511 27.62 -24.15 18.36
N THR A 512 28.22 -24.79 19.37
CA THR A 512 29.06 -25.98 19.17
C THR A 512 28.27 -27.15 18.61
N LYS A 513 27.06 -27.39 19.14
CA LYS A 513 26.17 -28.43 18.64
C LYS A 513 25.73 -28.14 17.21
N ILE A 514 25.31 -26.90 16.92
CA ILE A 514 24.87 -26.49 15.57
C ILE A 514 26.00 -26.71 14.56
N LEU A 515 27.21 -26.22 14.84
CA LEU A 515 28.36 -26.40 13.95
C LEU A 515 28.77 -27.87 13.74
N GLY A 516 28.41 -28.75 14.69
CA GLY A 516 28.63 -30.19 14.63
C GLY A 516 27.55 -30.98 13.90
N LEU A 517 26.42 -30.36 13.55
CA LEU A 517 25.34 -31.02 12.82
C LEU A 517 25.83 -31.53 11.46
N LYS A 518 25.39 -32.73 11.10
CA LYS A 518 25.68 -33.36 9.81
C LYS A 518 24.51 -33.14 8.86
N PHE A 519 24.83 -33.16 7.56
CA PHE A 519 23.80 -33.11 6.52
C PHE A 519 23.14 -34.47 6.33
N LYS A 520 21.84 -34.46 6.02
CA LYS A 520 21.02 -35.62 5.65
C LYS A 520 20.50 -35.40 4.21
N ASP A 521 20.68 -36.40 3.37
CA ASP A 521 20.16 -36.44 1.98
C ASP A 521 20.50 -35.19 1.13
N ASP A 522 21.61 -34.51 1.45
CA ASP A 522 22.03 -33.28 0.80
C ASP A 522 22.97 -33.52 -0.39
N LYS A 523 22.48 -33.21 -1.59
CA LYS A 523 23.24 -33.42 -2.84
C LYS A 523 24.44 -32.48 -2.96
N TYR A 524 24.49 -31.37 -2.25
CA TYR A 524 25.52 -30.34 -2.40
C TYR A 524 26.54 -30.34 -1.26
N ARG A 525 26.15 -30.77 -0.06
CA ARG A 525 26.96 -30.63 1.17
C ARG A 525 27.29 -31.99 1.81
N THR A 526 28.44 -32.08 2.46
CA THR A 526 28.89 -33.28 3.21
C THR A 526 29.64 -32.87 4.48
N GLY A 527 29.80 -33.83 5.40
CA GLY A 527 30.46 -33.58 6.68
C GLY A 527 29.57 -32.84 7.66
N THR A 528 30.18 -32.00 8.51
CA THR A 528 29.47 -31.12 9.43
C THR A 528 29.28 -29.73 8.85
N ILE A 529 28.37 -28.93 9.40
CA ILE A 529 28.20 -27.52 9.04
C ILE A 529 29.54 -26.78 9.08
N ARG A 530 30.34 -26.96 10.14
CA ARG A 530 31.69 -26.37 10.25
C ARG A 530 32.59 -26.77 9.10
N ASN A 531 32.66 -28.08 8.80
CA ASN A 531 33.56 -28.58 7.75
C ASN A 531 33.18 -28.02 6.37
N TRP A 532 31.89 -27.86 6.11
CA TRP A 532 31.41 -27.26 4.86
C TRP A 532 31.81 -25.78 4.75
N ILE A 533 31.56 -24.97 5.78
CA ILE A 533 31.88 -23.53 5.75
C ILE A 533 33.39 -23.30 5.64
N ASP A 534 34.18 -24.01 6.45
CA ASP A 534 35.65 -23.88 6.47
C ASP A 534 36.32 -24.55 5.25
N GLY A 535 35.58 -25.31 4.43
CA GLY A 535 36.11 -25.97 3.24
C GLY A 535 37.00 -27.18 3.51
N ARG A 536 36.74 -27.89 4.60
CA ARG A 536 37.40 -29.15 4.99
C ARG A 536 36.60 -30.40 4.57
N GLY A 537 35.52 -30.22 3.82
CA GLY A 537 34.69 -31.31 3.27
C GLY A 537 35.25 -31.93 2.00
N SER A 538 34.67 -33.06 1.58
CA SER A 538 35.09 -33.80 0.37
C SER A 538 34.55 -33.23 -0.94
N LYS A 539 33.55 -32.34 -0.90
CA LYS A 539 32.95 -31.71 -2.10
C LYS A 539 33.57 -30.32 -2.38
N PRO A 540 33.76 -29.95 -3.65
CA PRO A 540 34.22 -28.61 -4.04
C PRO A 540 33.14 -27.54 -3.77
N GLY A 541 33.56 -26.32 -3.42
CA GLY A 541 32.67 -25.17 -3.18
C GLY A 541 32.55 -24.78 -1.70
N SER A 542 33.65 -24.36 -1.08
CA SER A 542 33.60 -23.86 0.30
C SER A 542 33.19 -22.40 0.35
N VAL A 543 32.30 -22.08 1.29
CA VAL A 543 31.83 -20.72 1.56
C VAL A 543 33.02 -19.78 1.86
N CYS A 544 34.01 -20.29 2.61
CA CYS A 544 35.26 -19.60 2.87
C CYS A 544 35.99 -19.20 1.58
N LYS A 545 36.24 -20.14 0.66
CA LYS A 545 36.98 -19.86 -0.59
C LYS A 545 36.19 -18.95 -1.52
N GLN A 546 34.87 -19.06 -1.52
CA GLN A 546 33.99 -18.19 -2.31
C GLN A 546 34.16 -16.74 -1.88
N LEU A 547 33.94 -16.43 -0.60
CA LEU A 547 34.09 -15.07 -0.09
C LEU A 547 35.53 -14.57 -0.24
N GLN A 548 36.54 -15.39 0.04
CA GLN A 548 37.95 -15.05 -0.22
C GLN A 548 38.20 -14.64 -1.67
N SER A 549 37.60 -15.35 -2.63
CA SER A 549 37.75 -15.04 -4.06
C SER A 549 37.14 -13.69 -4.46
N TYR A 550 36.09 -13.26 -3.76
CA TYR A 550 35.47 -11.95 -3.93
C TYR A 550 36.34 -10.85 -3.32
N ILE A 551 36.78 -11.04 -2.08
CA ILE A 551 37.62 -10.08 -1.35
C ILE A 551 38.91 -9.81 -2.11
N ALA A 552 39.61 -10.86 -2.57
CA ALA A 552 40.87 -10.73 -3.31
C ALA A 552 40.67 -10.22 -4.76
N GLY A 553 39.43 -10.13 -5.24
CA GLY A 553 39.11 -9.73 -6.61
C GLY A 553 39.38 -8.24 -6.87
N PRO A 554 39.73 -7.86 -8.12
CA PRO A 554 40.09 -6.49 -8.46
C PRO A 554 38.96 -5.47 -8.23
N THR A 555 37.69 -5.88 -8.35
CA THR A 555 36.55 -4.99 -8.06
C THR A 555 36.57 -4.55 -6.59
N VAL A 556 36.62 -5.51 -5.66
CA VAL A 556 36.59 -5.22 -4.23
C VAL A 556 37.87 -4.50 -3.81
N GLN A 557 39.05 -4.98 -4.23
CA GLN A 557 40.32 -4.35 -3.87
C GLN A 557 40.42 -2.88 -4.29
N LYS A 558 39.86 -2.52 -5.46
CA LYS A 558 39.79 -1.14 -5.92
C LYS A 558 38.83 -0.30 -5.06
N GLU A 559 37.68 -0.85 -4.72
CA GLU A 559 36.63 -0.13 -3.99
C GLU A 559 36.97 0.10 -2.51
N ILE A 560 37.74 -0.79 -1.88
CA ILE A 560 38.00 -0.75 -0.43
C ILE A 560 39.18 0.14 -0.04
N VAL A 561 39.83 0.80 -1.00
CA VAL A 561 40.88 1.79 -0.73
C VAL A 561 40.27 2.91 0.11
N ASP A 562 40.88 3.19 1.27
CA ASP A 562 40.43 4.18 2.25
C ASP A 562 39.01 3.98 2.81
N LYS A 563 38.43 2.80 2.63
CA LYS A 563 37.13 2.41 3.21
C LYS A 563 37.29 1.54 4.46
N ASN A 564 36.36 1.68 5.40
CA ASN A 564 36.15 0.76 6.50
C ASN A 564 35.51 -0.54 5.97
N PHE A 565 36.38 -1.45 5.54
CA PHE A 565 35.99 -2.72 4.95
C PHE A 565 35.70 -3.79 6.00
N ARG A 566 34.56 -4.47 5.84
CA ARG A 566 34.21 -5.68 6.60
C ARG A 566 33.55 -6.70 5.70
N ALA A 567 33.78 -7.99 5.94
CA ALA A 567 33.10 -9.04 5.21
C ALA A 567 32.57 -10.11 6.16
N PHE A 568 31.37 -10.62 5.91
CA PHE A 568 30.72 -11.60 6.78
C PHE A 568 30.23 -12.79 5.98
N VAL A 569 30.43 -13.97 6.54
CA VAL A 569 29.62 -15.15 6.18
C VAL A 569 28.48 -15.24 7.16
N VAL A 570 27.26 -15.30 6.62
CA VAL A 570 26.00 -15.41 7.36
C VAL A 570 25.31 -16.70 6.94
N VAL A 571 25.27 -17.70 7.83
CA VAL A 571 24.63 -18.99 7.57
C VAL A 571 23.35 -19.12 8.37
N ILE A 572 22.23 -19.15 7.66
CA ILE A 572 20.91 -19.39 8.22
C ILE A 572 20.71 -20.89 8.29
N VAL A 573 20.37 -21.38 9.47
CA VAL A 573 20.19 -22.80 9.76
C VAL A 573 18.75 -23.01 10.16
N GLY A 574 18.02 -23.68 9.28
CA GLY A 574 16.65 -24.13 9.46
C GLY A 574 15.63 -23.02 9.70
N SER A 575 15.84 -21.80 9.20
CA SER A 575 15.03 -20.62 9.56
C SER A 575 14.95 -20.36 11.09
N ARG A 576 15.91 -20.87 11.87
CA ARG A 576 15.91 -20.80 13.36
C ARG A 576 17.15 -20.20 13.98
N GLN A 577 18.32 -20.41 13.39
CA GLN A 577 19.58 -19.92 13.93
C GLN A 577 20.36 -19.20 12.83
N ILE A 578 21.05 -18.13 13.17
CA ILE A 578 21.96 -17.45 12.26
C ILE A 578 23.38 -17.54 12.83
N LEU A 579 24.26 -18.18 12.07
CA LEU A 579 25.70 -18.23 12.33
C LEU A 579 26.36 -17.08 11.58
N VAL A 580 27.21 -16.33 12.26
CA VAL A 580 27.93 -15.21 11.66
C VAL A 580 29.42 -15.35 11.93
N ARG A 581 30.26 -15.09 10.93
CA ARG A 581 31.71 -14.99 11.09
C ARG A 581 32.29 -13.95 10.15
N GLU A 582 33.19 -13.14 10.68
CA GLU A 582 33.82 -12.04 9.96
C GLU A 582 35.11 -12.49 9.25
N MET A 583 35.38 -11.93 8.08
CA MET A 583 36.66 -11.97 7.38
C MET A 583 37.28 -10.58 7.29
N ASP A 584 38.60 -10.51 7.42
CA ASP A 584 39.37 -9.30 7.22
C ASP A 584 39.57 -9.00 5.72
N ARG A 585 40.20 -7.85 5.43
CA ARG A 585 40.51 -7.41 4.07
C ARG A 585 41.46 -8.31 3.28
N ASN A 586 42.13 -9.25 3.96
CA ASN A 586 43.05 -10.22 3.37
C ASN A 586 42.37 -11.58 3.15
N GLY A 587 41.08 -11.70 3.49
CA GLY A 587 40.33 -12.96 3.39
C GLY A 587 40.61 -13.94 4.52
N ASN A 588 41.17 -13.49 5.65
CA ASN A 588 41.36 -14.33 6.83
C ASN A 588 40.19 -14.21 7.80
N TRP A 589 39.85 -15.31 8.46
CA TRP A 589 38.83 -15.30 9.50
C TRP A 589 39.23 -14.41 10.69
N VAL A 590 38.30 -13.55 11.10
CA VAL A 590 38.38 -12.76 12.33
C VAL A 590 37.57 -13.49 13.41
N GLY A 591 38.27 -14.00 14.41
CA GLY A 591 37.65 -14.68 15.54
C GLY A 591 36.89 -15.99 15.20
N ASN A 592 36.01 -16.37 16.12
CA ASN A 592 35.16 -17.55 16.03
C ASN A 592 33.77 -17.19 15.51
N PHE A 593 33.02 -18.20 15.05
CA PHE A 593 31.59 -18.04 14.77
C PHE A 593 30.84 -17.49 15.99
N GLN A 594 29.80 -16.73 15.72
CA GLN A 594 28.86 -16.21 16.71
C GLN A 594 27.44 -16.58 16.29
N LEU A 595 26.52 -16.67 17.26
CA LEU A 595 25.09 -16.74 16.98
C LEU A 595 24.53 -15.32 17.03
N ALA A 596 23.76 -14.92 16.02
CA ALA A 596 22.97 -13.70 16.11
C ALA A 596 21.72 -14.00 16.96
N LYS A 597 21.71 -13.50 18.20
CA LYS A 597 20.65 -13.76 19.19
C LYS A 597 20.14 -12.47 19.79
#